data_AF-A0A534CA86-F1
#
_entry.id   AF-A0A534CA86-F1
#
_cell.length_a   1.000
_cell.length_b   1.000
_cell.length_c   1.000
_cell.angle_alpha   90.00
_cell.angle_beta   90.00
_cell.angle_gamma   90.00
#
_symmetry.space_group_name_H-M   'P 1'
#
loop_
_entity.id
_entity.type
_entity.pdbx_description
1 polymer ?
#
loop_
_entity_poly.entity_id
_entity_poly.type
_entity_poly.pdbx_seq_one_letter_code
_entity_poly.pdbx_strand_id
1 'polypeptide(L)'
;MKATAFALAAFWAGALIAQAPAPPQHAAHLERLATLLDLTDAQKTQVQAVLEQEHAKIKAAHEEARASGTKPDWQQMKALHEQIQQETIQKLTPVLSASQLKKFQTLQEMHGEMMHRFGHGGPPGADTPPPAQN
;
A
#
# COMPACT_ATOMS: atom_id res chain seq x y z
N MET A 1 42.52 -3.35 25.26
CA MET A 1 42.91 -3.96 23.98
C MET A 1 43.05 -5.45 24.15
N LYS A 2 42.18 -6.24 23.50
CA LYS A 2 42.44 -7.67 23.22
C LYS A 2 41.93 -7.94 21.82
N ALA A 3 42.88 -7.96 20.88
CA ALA A 3 42.66 -8.36 19.51
C ALA A 3 42.39 -9.87 19.48
N THR A 4 41.41 -10.29 18.68
CA THR A 4 41.35 -11.63 18.14
C THR A 4 41.02 -11.49 16.67
N ALA A 5 41.96 -11.96 15.86
CA ALA A 5 41.99 -11.76 14.43
C ALA A 5 41.78 -13.11 13.74
N PHE A 6 40.96 -13.06 12.69
CA PHE A 6 40.87 -13.93 11.51
C PHE A 6 40.52 -15.43 11.68
N ALA A 7 39.38 -15.79 11.10
CA ALA A 7 39.31 -16.94 10.20
C ALA A 7 38.62 -16.49 8.91
N LEU A 8 39.43 -16.39 7.85
CA LEU A 8 38.99 -16.28 6.47
C LEU A 8 38.30 -17.60 6.08
N ALA A 9 37.07 -17.52 5.57
CA ALA A 9 36.53 -18.55 4.70
C ALA A 9 35.91 -17.83 3.48
N ALA A 10 36.73 -17.67 2.44
CA ALA A 10 36.24 -17.34 1.12
C ALA A 10 35.56 -18.57 0.55
N PHE A 11 34.23 -18.54 0.44
CA PHE A 11 33.46 -19.54 -0.30
C PHE A 11 32.87 -18.87 -1.54
N TRP A 12 33.60 -18.95 -2.65
CA TRP A 12 33.10 -18.63 -3.98
C TRP A 12 32.70 -19.94 -4.66
N ALA A 13 31.40 -20.18 -4.84
CA ALA A 13 30.84 -20.90 -5.99
C ALA A 13 29.31 -20.96 -5.91
N GLY A 14 28.65 -20.55 -6.98
CA GLY A 14 27.27 -20.93 -7.26
C GLY A 14 26.28 -19.79 -7.21
N ALA A 15 26.25 -18.97 -8.25
CA ALA A 15 25.05 -18.25 -8.66
C ALA A 15 23.99 -19.27 -9.11
N LEU A 16 23.34 -19.92 -8.14
CA LEU A 16 21.97 -20.33 -8.33
C LEU A 16 21.17 -19.06 -8.06
N ILE A 17 20.82 -18.34 -9.13
CA ILE A 17 19.69 -17.41 -9.07
C ILE A 17 18.47 -18.32 -8.87
N ALA A 18 18.26 -18.74 -7.61
CA ALA A 18 16.94 -19.11 -7.15
C ALA A 18 16.10 -17.89 -7.49
N GLN A 19 15.23 -18.06 -8.47
CA GLN A 19 14.20 -17.10 -8.81
C GLN A 19 13.39 -16.95 -7.52
N ALA A 20 13.78 -16.00 -6.67
CA ALA A 20 13.11 -15.75 -5.42
C ALA A 20 11.67 -15.47 -5.84
N PRO A 21 10.67 -16.23 -5.34
CA PRO A 21 9.28 -15.94 -5.64
C PRO A 21 9.08 -14.46 -5.37
N ALA A 22 8.48 -13.75 -6.33
CA ALA A 22 8.25 -12.32 -6.20
C ALA A 22 7.69 -12.07 -4.80
N PRO A 23 8.27 -11.11 -4.04
CA PRO A 23 7.85 -10.88 -2.67
C PRO A 23 6.33 -10.68 -2.67
N PRO A 24 5.62 -11.23 -1.68
CA PRO A 24 4.18 -11.04 -1.57
C PRO A 24 3.88 -9.54 -1.71
N GLN A 25 2.84 -9.19 -2.48
CA GLN A 25 2.60 -7.80 -2.91
C GLN A 25 2.60 -6.79 -1.75
N HIS A 26 2.17 -7.22 -0.56
CA HIS A 26 2.22 -6.44 0.68
C HIS A 26 3.65 -6.08 1.13
N ALA A 27 4.60 -7.02 1.04
CA ALA A 27 5.99 -6.77 1.38
C ALA A 27 6.60 -5.75 0.41
N ALA A 28 6.36 -5.92 -0.90
CA ALA A 28 6.85 -4.97 -1.91
C ALA A 28 6.29 -3.56 -1.71
N HIS A 29 5.02 -3.44 -1.32
CA HIS A 29 4.39 -2.16 -1.00
C HIS A 29 5.04 -1.48 0.22
N LEU A 30 5.26 -2.24 1.30
CA LEU A 30 5.92 -1.73 2.51
C LEU A 30 7.35 -1.26 2.23
N GLU A 31 8.14 -2.00 1.44
CA GLU A 31 9.50 -1.57 1.05
C GLU A 31 9.49 -0.26 0.28
N ARG A 32 8.51 -0.09 -0.63
CA ARG A 32 8.36 1.14 -1.40
C ARG A 32 8.01 2.32 -0.50
N LEU A 33 7.06 2.14 0.42
CA LEU A 33 6.71 3.17 1.40
C LEU A 33 7.89 3.49 2.32
N ALA A 34 8.63 2.48 2.78
CA ALA A 34 9.82 2.66 3.59
C ALA A 34 10.86 3.52 2.88
N THR A 35 11.07 3.27 1.58
CA THR A 35 11.98 4.06 0.75
C THR A 35 11.48 5.50 0.57
N LEU A 36 10.21 5.70 0.23
CA LEU A 36 9.65 7.04 -0.04
C LEU A 36 9.61 7.94 1.20
N LEU A 37 9.42 7.34 2.37
CA LEU A 37 9.33 8.03 3.65
C LEU A 37 10.64 7.98 4.44
N ASP A 38 11.70 7.38 3.91
CA ASP A 38 12.97 7.20 4.62
C ASP A 38 12.76 6.57 6.01
N LEU A 39 11.96 5.51 6.10
CA LEU A 39 11.62 4.86 7.37
C LEU A 39 12.84 4.13 7.94
N THR A 40 13.06 4.29 9.24
CA THR A 40 13.98 3.41 9.99
C THR A 40 13.38 2.01 10.13
N ASP A 41 14.19 0.99 10.41
CA ASP A 41 13.72 -0.39 10.62
C ASP A 41 12.70 -0.49 11.77
N ALA A 42 12.91 0.30 12.83
CA ALA A 42 11.98 0.39 13.95
C ALA A 42 10.62 1.00 13.54
N GLN A 43 10.64 2.10 12.77
CA GLN A 43 9.42 2.71 12.24
C GLN A 43 8.70 1.78 11.26
N LYS A 44 9.44 1.08 10.39
CA LYS A 44 8.90 0.16 9.40
C LYS A 44 8.07 -0.94 10.04
N THR A 45 8.53 -1.51 11.16
CA THR A 45 7.80 -2.54 11.90
C THR A 45 6.47 -2.00 12.44
N GLN A 46 6.46 -0.77 12.97
CA GLN A 46 5.25 -0.14 13.50
C GLN A 46 4.27 0.26 12.39
N VAL A 47 4.79 0.83 11.29
CA VAL A 47 4.01 1.17 10.10
C VAL A 47 3.37 -0.08 9.50
N GLN A 48 4.12 -1.18 9.38
CA GLN A 48 3.60 -2.45 8.90
C GLN A 48 2.41 -2.92 9.72
N ALA A 49 2.53 -2.93 11.05
CA ALA A 49 1.45 -3.36 11.93
C ALA A 49 0.18 -2.49 11.77
N VAL A 50 0.35 -1.18 11.58
CA VAL A 50 -0.78 -0.27 11.33
C VAL A 50 -1.45 -0.56 9.98
N LEU A 51 -0.67 -0.71 8.91
CA LEU A 51 -1.21 -0.98 7.57
C LEU A 51 -1.87 -2.37 7.46
N GLU A 52 -1.35 -3.38 8.16
CA GLU A 52 -1.96 -4.70 8.24
C GLU A 52 -3.32 -4.65 8.95
N GLN A 53 -3.44 -3.86 10.02
CA GLN A 53 -4.72 -3.64 10.70
C GLN A 53 -5.73 -2.92 9.80
N GLU A 54 -5.31 -1.90 9.07
CA GLU A 54 -6.14 -1.22 8.07
C GLU A 54 -6.64 -2.21 7.00
N HIS A 55 -5.71 -2.99 6.43
CA HIS A 55 -6.06 -3.97 5.40
C HIS A 55 -7.07 -5.02 5.93
N ALA A 56 -6.88 -5.50 7.16
CA ALA A 56 -7.81 -6.43 7.79
C ALA A 56 -9.21 -5.83 7.97
N LYS A 57 -9.31 -4.54 8.34
CA LYS A 57 -10.62 -3.84 8.45
C LYS A 57 -11.33 -3.73 7.10
N ILE A 58 -10.62 -3.32 6.06
CA ILE A 58 -11.17 -3.22 4.70
C ILE A 58 -11.64 -4.61 4.23
N LYS A 59 -10.81 -5.65 4.46
CA LYS A 59 -11.15 -7.03 4.10
C LYS A 59 -12.41 -7.50 4.83
N ALA A 60 -12.51 -7.26 6.14
CA ALA A 60 -13.68 -7.63 6.93
C ALA A 60 -14.95 -6.93 6.44
N ALA A 61 -14.89 -5.62 6.20
CA ALA A 61 -16.04 -4.87 5.67
C ALA A 61 -16.47 -5.39 4.28
N HIS A 62 -15.52 -5.72 3.42
CA HIS A 62 -15.81 -6.29 2.11
C HIS A 62 -16.38 -7.72 2.18
N GLU A 63 -15.90 -8.54 3.12
CA GLU A 63 -16.44 -9.89 3.38
C GLU A 63 -17.87 -9.81 3.93
N GLU A 64 -18.15 -8.89 4.85
CA GLU A 64 -19.49 -8.64 5.40
C GLU A 64 -20.47 -8.18 4.30
N ALA A 65 -20.03 -7.25 3.44
CA ALA A 65 -20.82 -6.81 2.30
C ALA A 65 -21.11 -7.97 1.31
N ARG A 66 -20.12 -8.81 1.04
CA ARG A 66 -20.32 -10.03 0.22
C ARG A 66 -21.30 -11.01 0.87
N ALA A 67 -21.16 -11.26 2.17
CA ALA A 67 -22.01 -12.20 2.90
C ALA A 67 -23.47 -11.73 2.99
N SER A 68 -23.70 -10.42 3.10
CA SER A 68 -25.04 -9.81 3.09
C SER A 68 -25.67 -9.74 1.70
N GLY A 69 -24.94 -10.12 0.64
CA GLY A 69 -25.41 -10.03 -0.75
C GLY A 69 -25.61 -8.59 -1.24
N THR A 70 -25.21 -7.60 -0.45
CA THR A 70 -25.41 -6.18 -0.75
C THR A 70 -24.10 -5.61 -1.28
N LYS A 71 -24.13 -5.08 -2.50
CA LYS A 71 -22.98 -4.32 -3.03
C LYS A 71 -22.93 -2.99 -2.29
N PRO A 72 -21.84 -2.66 -1.57
CA PRO A 72 -21.76 -1.40 -0.85
C PRO A 72 -21.76 -0.27 -1.88
N ASP A 73 -22.55 0.76 -1.60
CA ASP A 73 -22.59 1.93 -2.47
C ASP A 73 -21.26 2.72 -2.37
N TRP A 74 -21.03 3.58 -3.36
CA TRP A 74 -19.79 4.35 -3.43
C TRP A 74 -19.60 5.29 -2.23
N GLN A 75 -20.67 5.87 -1.70
CA GLN A 75 -20.60 6.76 -0.53
C GLN A 75 -20.20 5.98 0.73
N GLN A 76 -20.74 4.77 0.94
CA GLN A 76 -20.37 3.89 2.03
C GLN A 76 -18.90 3.48 1.95
N MET A 77 -18.45 3.08 0.76
CA MET A 77 -17.04 2.73 0.56
C MET A 77 -16.12 3.92 0.77
N LYS A 78 -16.51 5.11 0.30
CA LYS A 78 -15.75 6.34 0.52
C LYS A 78 -15.64 6.67 2.01
N ALA A 79 -16.76 6.65 2.74
CA ALA A 79 -16.79 6.93 4.17
C ALA A 79 -15.91 5.94 4.96
N LEU A 80 -15.97 4.65 4.60
CA LEU A 80 -15.11 3.63 5.20
C LEU A 80 -13.62 3.93 4.95
N HIS A 81 -13.24 4.28 3.71
CA HIS A 81 -11.86 4.61 3.39
C HIS A 81 -11.40 5.88 4.13
N GLU A 82 -12.22 6.93 4.18
CA GLU A 82 -11.89 8.16 4.92
C GLU A 82 -11.70 7.90 6.41
N GLN A 83 -12.58 7.09 7.01
CA GLN A 83 -12.45 6.70 8.42
C GLN A 83 -11.15 5.94 8.67
N ILE A 84 -10.88 4.92 7.87
CA ILE A 84 -9.67 4.09 8.01
C ILE A 84 -8.42 4.95 7.80
N GLN A 85 -8.43 5.85 6.82
CA GLN A 85 -7.33 6.78 6.57
C GLN A 85 -7.06 7.68 7.78
N GLN A 86 -8.11 8.27 8.38
CA GLN A 86 -7.97 9.10 9.58
C GLN A 86 -7.39 8.31 10.75
N GLU A 87 -7.89 7.10 10.99
CA GLU A 87 -7.36 6.22 12.03
C GLU A 87 -5.89 5.83 11.79
N THR A 88 -5.53 5.54 10.54
CA THR A 88 -4.15 5.24 10.15
C THR A 88 -3.24 6.45 10.43
N ILE A 89 -3.63 7.66 10.03
CA ILE A 89 -2.86 8.88 10.29
C ILE A 89 -2.68 9.11 11.81
N GLN A 90 -3.73 8.92 12.60
CA GLN A 90 -3.66 9.05 14.06
C GLN A 90 -2.66 8.05 14.67
N LYS A 91 -2.71 6.79 14.25
CA LYS A 91 -1.78 5.74 14.72
C LYS A 91 -0.34 5.96 14.27
N LEU A 92 -0.13 6.56 13.10
CA LEU A 92 1.20 6.84 12.56
C LEU A 92 1.82 8.12 13.09
N THR A 93 1.03 9.07 13.61
CA THR A 93 1.50 10.34 14.18
C THR A 93 2.62 10.19 15.23
N PRO A 94 2.55 9.27 16.21
CA PRO A 94 3.65 9.09 17.17
C PRO A 94 4.84 8.30 16.61
N VAL A 95 4.69 7.66 15.44
CA VAL A 95 5.70 6.79 14.82
C VAL A 95 6.55 7.57 13.81
N LEU A 96 5.90 8.42 13.03
CA LEU A 96 6.50 9.19 11.95
C LEU A 96 6.85 10.60 12.41
N SER A 97 7.97 11.12 11.92
CA SER A 97 8.23 12.57 12.03
C SER A 97 7.20 13.38 11.23
N ALA A 98 7.08 14.67 11.54
CA ALA A 98 6.13 15.56 10.85
C ALA A 98 6.34 15.61 9.32
N SER A 99 7.61 15.56 8.85
CA SER A 99 7.92 15.54 7.43
C SER A 99 7.52 14.22 6.75
N GLN A 100 7.76 13.09 7.42
CA GLN A 100 7.37 11.76 6.94
C GLN A 100 5.85 11.61 6.90
N LEU A 101 5.15 12.10 7.92
CA LEU A 101 3.69 12.07 7.97
C LEU A 101 3.08 12.91 6.83
N LYS A 102 3.65 14.09 6.55
CA LYS A 102 3.21 14.93 5.44
C LYS A 102 3.44 14.24 4.08
N LYS A 103 4.62 13.63 3.86
CA LYS A 103 4.89 12.84 2.65
C LYS A 103 3.88 11.69 2.51
N PHE A 104 3.56 11.00 3.60
CA PHE A 104 2.58 9.90 3.60
C PHE A 104 1.18 10.38 3.19
N GLN A 105 0.70 11.50 3.75
CA GLN A 105 -0.59 12.10 3.37
C GLN A 105 -0.63 12.45 1.88
N THR A 106 0.42 13.08 1.35
CA THR A 106 0.51 13.39 -0.09
C THR A 106 0.48 12.14 -0.96
N LEU A 107 1.16 11.05 -0.56
CA LEU A 107 1.10 9.78 -1.29
C LEU A 107 -0.32 9.18 -1.30
N GLN A 108 -1.05 9.29 -0.20
CA GLN A 108 -2.44 8.82 -0.12
C GLN A 108 -3.37 9.66 -1.00
N GLU A 109 -3.24 10.99 -0.99
CA GLU A 109 -4.00 11.91 -1.83
C GLU A 109 -3.79 11.60 -3.32
N MET A 110 -2.52 11.44 -3.74
CA MET A 110 -2.19 11.10 -5.12
C MET A 110 -2.78 9.76 -5.57
N HIS A 111 -2.76 8.74 -4.68
CA HIS A 111 -3.39 7.46 -4.97
C HIS A 111 -4.91 7.63 -5.11
N GLY A 112 -5.54 8.37 -4.20
CA GLY A 112 -6.95 8.70 -4.26
C GLY A 112 -7.33 9.37 -5.58
N GLU A 113 -6.63 10.43 -5.98
CA GLU A 113 -6.87 11.14 -7.25
C GLU A 113 -6.73 10.24 -8.47
N MET A 114 -5.72 9.36 -8.47
CA MET A 114 -5.51 8.40 -9.54
C MET A 114 -6.73 7.46 -9.66
N MET A 115 -7.20 6.91 -8.54
CA MET A 115 -8.38 6.04 -8.52
C MET A 115 -9.66 6.76 -8.96
N HIS A 116 -9.81 8.05 -8.66
CA HIS A 116 -10.94 8.84 -9.17
C HIS A 116 -10.87 9.04 -10.69
N ARG A 117 -9.67 9.22 -11.26
CA ARG A 117 -9.50 9.36 -12.71
C ARG A 117 -9.75 8.06 -13.47
N PHE A 118 -9.44 6.91 -12.89
CA PHE A 118 -9.65 5.60 -13.52
C PHE A 118 -10.96 4.90 -13.11
N GLY A 119 -11.66 5.41 -12.09
CA GLY A 119 -12.94 4.90 -11.59
C GLY A 119 -14.18 5.32 -12.40
N HIS A 120 -14.01 6.27 -13.32
CA HIS A 120 -15.03 6.65 -14.30
C HIS A 120 -14.58 6.30 -15.73
N GLY A 121 -14.88 5.07 -16.15
CA GLY A 121 -14.83 4.72 -17.58
C GLY A 121 -14.12 3.40 -17.83
N GLY A 122 -14.84 2.48 -18.49
CA GLY A 122 -14.19 1.47 -19.32
C GLY A 122 -13.28 2.12 -20.39
N PRO A 123 -12.58 1.32 -21.20
CA PRO A 123 -11.62 1.81 -22.19
C PRO A 123 -12.22 2.97 -23.01
N PRO A 124 -11.48 4.06 -23.25
CA PRO A 124 -11.98 5.21 -24.01
C PRO A 124 -12.19 4.77 -25.46
N GLY A 125 -13.44 4.52 -25.86
CA GLY A 125 -13.75 4.16 -27.24
C GLY A 125 -15.10 3.50 -27.55
N ALA A 126 -16.00 3.29 -26.58
CA ALA A 126 -17.22 2.50 -26.81
C ALA A 126 -18.55 3.28 -26.90
N ASP A 127 -18.58 4.62 -26.81
CA ASP A 127 -19.84 5.39 -26.76
C ASP A 127 -19.87 6.62 -27.68
N THR A 128 -19.48 6.49 -28.95
CA THR A 128 -19.97 7.41 -29.98
C THR A 128 -21.08 6.72 -30.77
N PRO A 129 -22.35 7.17 -30.69
CA PRO A 129 -23.37 6.77 -31.65
C PRO A 129 -22.90 7.16 -33.07
N PRO A 130 -23.12 6.33 -34.10
CA PRO A 130 -22.78 6.72 -35.46
C PRO A 130 -23.54 8.00 -35.83
N PRO A 131 -22.92 8.96 -36.53
CA PRO A 131 -23.64 10.15 -36.99
C PRO A 131 -24.79 9.72 -37.90
N ALA A 132 -26.00 10.16 -37.56
CA ALA A 132 -27.16 10.00 -38.41
C ALA A 132 -26.89 10.72 -39.75
N GLN A 133 -26.79 9.93 -40.82
CA GLN A 133 -26.76 10.46 -42.18
C GLN A 133 -28.17 10.91 -42.55
N ASN A 134 -28.36 12.21 -42.78
CA ASN A 134 -29.32 12.77 -43.73
C ASN A 134 -28.71 14.01 -44.36
#